data_AF-A0A2S7QC67-F1
#
_entry.id   AF-A0A2S7QC67-F1
#
_cell.length_a   1.000
_cell.length_b   1.000
_cell.length_c   1.000
_cell.angle_alpha   90.00
_cell.angle_beta   90.00
_cell.angle_gamma   90.00
#
_symmetry.space_group_name_H-M   'P 1'
#
loop_
_entity.id
_entity.type
_entity.pdbx_description
1 polymer ?
#
loop_
_entity_poly.entity_id
_entity_poly.type
_entity_poly.pdbx_seq_one_letter_code
_entity_poly.pdbx_strand_id
1 'polypeptide(L)'
;MNSLRFLTMLPHSLLVSAIWVLVLVKFPDSANARHIPRGALVLSPRSRVASSDDGIASMAVPTALVCASEGGVYDVYGSLSFPAALGLTIIFGVLTIVHTGQAIYYLKPYTYPLLTSTLWTFLSFLLLSLPHPHPLLPLLSTNLLLISPLWLTTYLHLLLPHLTTHFLPTHSLLSLRAPVLRVLSLIFTLPVAGLQVVGVMRGVENHGRILFALGVMLQGVGVLIFIGMLGVLDREVRRLESGGVLERGKKGWRRGVWTGYGSAGMVLVGAFFFPLMFLLLSLLLLGEEINTNQKDHPPIPSHSPPLTQHNAK
;
A
#
# COMPACT_ATOMS: atom_id res chain seq x y z
N MET A 1 31.76 -17.97 -7.78
CA MET A 1 30.78 -17.92 -8.89
C MET A 1 29.35 -17.55 -8.48
N ASN A 2 28.92 -17.67 -7.22
CA ASN A 2 27.52 -17.37 -6.83
C ASN A 2 27.19 -15.86 -6.64
N SER A 3 28.19 -15.01 -6.40
CA SER A 3 27.99 -13.56 -6.12
C SER A 3 27.57 -12.75 -7.37
N LEU A 4 28.10 -13.08 -8.56
CA LEU A 4 27.71 -12.39 -9.80
C LEU A 4 26.25 -12.62 -10.20
N ARG A 5 25.69 -13.78 -9.84
CA ARG A 5 24.30 -14.16 -10.18
C ARG A 5 23.27 -13.62 -9.19
N PHE A 6 23.68 -13.22 -7.98
CA PHE A 6 22.84 -12.47 -7.05
C PHE A 6 22.57 -11.04 -7.57
N LEU A 7 23.56 -10.43 -8.22
CA LEU A 7 23.45 -9.07 -8.78
C LEU A 7 22.50 -8.96 -9.97
N THR A 8 22.16 -10.07 -10.62
CA THR A 8 21.14 -10.08 -11.67
C THR A 8 19.71 -10.05 -11.11
N MET A 9 19.49 -10.43 -9.84
CA MET A 9 18.15 -10.37 -9.22
C MET A 9 17.74 -8.98 -8.77
N LEU A 10 18.71 -8.20 -8.31
CA LEU A 10 18.51 -6.88 -7.76
C LEU A 10 17.81 -5.86 -8.69
N PRO A 11 18.10 -5.78 -10.01
CA PRO A 11 17.34 -4.90 -10.91
C PRO A 11 15.86 -5.31 -11.07
N HIS A 12 15.50 -6.58 -10.81
CA HIS A 12 14.10 -7.00 -10.88
C HIS A 12 13.28 -6.44 -9.72
N SER A 13 13.86 -6.36 -8.51
CA SER A 13 13.18 -5.71 -7.37
C SER A 13 12.89 -4.24 -7.64
N LEU A 14 13.81 -3.56 -8.34
CA LEU A 14 13.65 -2.16 -8.75
C LEU A 14 12.58 -2.02 -9.84
N LEU A 15 12.54 -2.96 -10.80
CA LEU A 15 11.49 -3.03 -11.82
C LEU A 15 10.10 -3.27 -11.20
N VAL A 16 9.99 -4.22 -10.27
CA VAL A 16 8.74 -4.50 -9.53
C VAL A 16 8.29 -3.24 -8.78
N SER A 17 9.20 -2.60 -8.05
CA SER A 17 8.90 -1.37 -7.33
C SER A 17 8.51 -0.23 -8.28
N ALA A 18 9.15 -0.14 -9.45
CA ALA A 18 8.89 0.89 -10.44
C ALA A 18 7.55 0.72 -11.14
N ILE A 19 7.21 -0.49 -11.56
CA ILE A 19 5.89 -0.83 -12.08
C ILE A 19 4.84 -0.51 -11.02
N TRP A 20 5.11 -0.82 -9.75
CA TRP A 20 4.19 -0.51 -8.67
C TRP A 20 3.96 1.00 -8.52
N VAL A 21 5.01 1.82 -8.47
CA VAL A 21 4.87 3.29 -8.46
C VAL A 21 4.15 3.81 -9.71
N LEU A 22 4.36 3.23 -10.89
CA LEU A 22 3.64 3.63 -12.10
C LEU A 22 2.15 3.27 -12.05
N VAL A 23 1.81 2.08 -11.55
CA VAL A 23 0.42 1.66 -11.28
C VAL A 23 -0.24 2.58 -10.26
N LEU A 24 0.53 3.12 -9.32
CA LEU A 24 0.05 4.01 -8.28
C LEU A 24 -0.05 5.49 -8.70
N VAL A 25 0.90 5.99 -9.50
CA VAL A 25 1.01 7.41 -9.88
C VAL A 25 0.08 7.77 -11.04
N LYS A 26 -0.25 6.84 -11.94
CA LYS A 26 -0.99 7.15 -13.19
C LYS A 26 -2.52 7.27 -13.02
N PHE A 27 -3.04 7.49 -11.82
CA PHE A 27 -4.49 7.54 -11.58
C PHE A 27 -4.97 8.71 -10.71
N PRO A 28 -4.78 9.96 -11.14
CA PRO A 28 -5.74 11.01 -10.88
C PRO A 28 -6.27 11.54 -12.21
N ASP A 29 -7.29 10.91 -12.77
CA ASP A 29 -8.12 11.56 -13.79
C ASP A 29 -9.60 11.32 -13.49
N SER A 30 -10.04 11.85 -12.35
CA SER A 30 -11.45 12.05 -11.99
C SER A 30 -12.00 13.31 -12.70
N ALA A 31 -11.71 13.49 -13.99
CA ALA A 31 -12.16 14.67 -14.72
C ALA A 31 -13.46 14.45 -15.52
N ASN A 32 -13.99 13.21 -15.57
CA ASN A 32 -15.11 12.88 -16.48
C ASN A 32 -16.35 12.24 -15.83
N ALA A 33 -16.51 12.33 -14.50
CA ALA A 33 -17.72 11.89 -13.81
C ALA A 33 -18.86 12.94 -13.85
N ARG A 34 -19.09 13.59 -14.99
CA ARG A 34 -20.06 14.70 -15.14
C ARG A 34 -21.39 14.34 -15.81
N HIS A 35 -21.74 13.06 -15.92
CA HIS A 35 -23.06 12.65 -16.39
C HIS A 35 -23.64 11.48 -15.58
N ILE A 36 -24.24 11.79 -14.43
CA ILE A 36 -25.28 10.95 -13.83
C ILE A 36 -26.59 11.71 -13.95
N PRO A 37 -27.56 11.28 -14.77
CA PRO A 37 -28.87 11.91 -14.82
C PRO A 37 -29.61 11.67 -13.51
N ARG A 38 -29.90 12.76 -12.79
CA ARG A 38 -30.79 12.77 -11.62
C ARG A 38 -32.21 12.45 -12.10
N GLY A 39 -32.69 11.23 -11.85
CA GLY A 39 -34.10 10.90 -11.95
C GLY A 39 -34.39 9.54 -12.56
N ALA A 40 -34.17 8.47 -11.81
CA ALA A 40 -34.91 7.21 -11.98
C ALA A 40 -34.62 6.29 -10.79
N LEU A 41 -35.51 6.27 -9.80
CA LEU A 41 -35.98 5.04 -9.14
C LEU A 41 -37.06 5.40 -8.12
N VAL A 42 -38.27 5.58 -8.66
CA VAL A 42 -39.51 5.35 -7.91
C VAL A 42 -39.72 3.84 -7.92
N LEU A 43 -39.70 3.19 -6.76
CA LEU A 43 -40.33 1.88 -6.59
C LEU A 43 -41.11 1.80 -5.27
N SER A 44 -42.34 1.29 -5.43
CA SER A 44 -43.48 1.23 -4.54
C SER A 44 -43.37 0.13 -3.45
N PRO A 45 -44.03 0.25 -2.28
CA PRO A 45 -43.99 -0.75 -1.21
C PRO A 45 -45.25 -1.66 -1.16
N ARG A 46 -45.09 -2.97 -1.45
CA ARG A 46 -45.99 -4.09 -1.06
C ARG A 46 -45.34 -5.39 -1.56
N SER A 47 -45.05 -6.41 -0.76
CA SER A 47 -46.01 -7.25 -0.02
C SER A 47 -45.33 -8.06 1.11
N ARG A 48 -46.16 -8.46 2.07
CA ARG A 48 -45.86 -9.11 3.35
C ARG A 48 -45.97 -10.64 3.26
N VAL A 49 -45.20 -11.34 4.12
CA VAL A 49 -45.41 -12.67 4.76
C VAL A 49 -45.23 -13.95 3.91
N ALA A 50 -44.24 -14.78 4.25
CA ALA A 50 -44.42 -16.07 4.93
C ALA A 50 -43.10 -16.80 5.28
N SER A 51 -43.01 -17.20 6.55
CA SER A 51 -42.49 -18.48 7.08
C SER A 51 -41.02 -18.90 6.91
N SER A 52 -40.38 -19.05 8.08
CA SER A 52 -39.42 -20.07 8.56
C SER A 52 -38.30 -20.58 7.64
N ASP A 53 -37.11 -20.57 8.24
CA ASP A 53 -35.87 -21.22 7.81
C ASP A 53 -35.08 -20.47 6.73
N ASP A 54 -34.27 -19.48 7.14
CA ASP A 54 -33.05 -19.06 6.40
C ASP A 54 -32.15 -18.16 7.26
N GLY A 55 -31.50 -18.76 8.26
CA GLY A 55 -30.51 -18.08 9.13
C GLY A 55 -29.16 -17.78 8.47
N ILE A 56 -28.99 -18.01 7.16
CA ILE A 56 -27.69 -17.87 6.46
C ILE A 56 -27.74 -16.96 5.21
N ALA A 57 -28.93 -16.62 4.70
CA ALA A 57 -29.06 -15.81 3.48
C ALA A 57 -29.13 -14.28 3.70
N SER A 58 -29.35 -13.81 4.94
CA SER A 58 -29.62 -12.38 5.21
C SER A 58 -28.38 -11.49 5.41
N MET A 59 -27.16 -12.05 5.43
CA MET A 59 -25.93 -11.27 5.65
C MET A 59 -25.22 -10.84 4.34
N ALA A 60 -25.60 -11.39 3.19
CA ALA A 60 -24.95 -11.09 1.91
C ALA A 60 -25.56 -9.89 1.17
N VAL A 61 -26.81 -9.55 1.45
CA VAL A 61 -27.59 -8.57 0.68
C VAL A 61 -27.37 -7.11 1.11
N PRO A 62 -27.18 -6.75 2.40
CA PRO A 62 -26.96 -5.35 2.77
C PRO A 62 -25.57 -4.84 2.33
N THR A 63 -24.57 -5.72 2.27
CA THR A 63 -23.18 -5.36 1.98
C THR A 63 -22.98 -5.00 0.51
N ALA A 64 -23.71 -5.65 -0.41
CA ALA A 64 -23.63 -5.36 -1.84
C ALA A 64 -24.27 -4.02 -2.22
N LEU A 65 -25.29 -3.56 -1.47
CA LEU A 65 -25.98 -2.30 -1.74
C LEU A 65 -25.24 -1.08 -1.17
N VAL A 66 -24.50 -1.25 -0.07
CA VAL A 66 -23.65 -0.19 0.52
C VAL A 66 -22.37 0.02 -0.29
N CYS A 67 -21.88 -1.00 -1.00
CA CYS A 67 -20.69 -0.91 -1.87
C CYS A 67 -20.86 0.01 -3.10
N ALA A 68 -22.07 0.50 -3.39
CA ALA A 68 -22.35 1.37 -4.54
C ALA A 68 -22.40 2.87 -4.19
N SER A 69 -22.35 3.26 -2.90
CA SER A 69 -22.75 4.63 -2.53
C SER A 69 -21.64 5.60 -2.13
N GLU A 70 -20.42 5.19 -1.74
CA GLU A 70 -19.40 6.17 -1.33
C GLU A 70 -18.00 5.83 -1.87
N GLY A 71 -17.71 6.46 -3.02
CA GLY A 71 -16.45 6.39 -3.73
C GLY A 71 -15.30 7.06 -2.97
N GLY A 72 -14.11 6.51 -3.15
CA GLY A 72 -12.88 7.14 -2.68
C GLY A 72 -11.67 6.24 -2.77
N VAL A 73 -11.83 4.95 -2.47
CA VAL A 73 -10.71 3.97 -2.55
C VAL A 73 -11.04 2.78 -3.45
N TYR A 74 -12.28 2.28 -3.42
CA TYR A 74 -12.68 1.13 -4.27
C TYR A 74 -12.95 1.55 -5.73
N ASP A 75 -13.44 2.76 -5.97
CA ASP A 75 -13.68 3.29 -7.33
C ASP A 75 -12.38 3.54 -8.11
N VAL A 76 -11.30 3.95 -7.43
CA VAL A 76 -10.02 4.30 -8.06
C VAL A 76 -9.32 3.07 -8.66
N TYR A 77 -9.51 1.89 -8.06
CA TYR A 77 -8.96 0.63 -8.58
C TYR A 77 -9.93 -0.12 -9.51
N GLY A 78 -11.24 0.12 -9.37
CA GLY A 78 -12.27 -0.44 -10.25
C GLY A 78 -12.31 0.18 -11.66
N SER A 79 -11.74 1.38 -11.84
CA SER A 79 -11.74 2.09 -13.13
C SER A 79 -10.65 1.62 -14.11
N LEU A 80 -9.93 0.54 -13.82
CA LEU A 80 -8.86 0.05 -14.69
C LEU A 80 -9.46 -0.59 -15.96
N SER A 81 -9.15 -0.03 -17.13
CA SER A 81 -9.62 -0.58 -18.40
C SER A 81 -9.19 -2.04 -18.57
N PHE A 82 -10.06 -2.87 -19.16
CA PHE A 82 -9.77 -4.29 -19.43
C PHE A 82 -8.41 -4.52 -20.13
N PRO A 83 -8.03 -3.75 -21.18
CA PRO A 83 -6.72 -3.92 -21.81
C PRO A 83 -5.54 -3.63 -20.86
N ALA A 84 -5.69 -2.66 -19.95
CA ALA A 84 -4.66 -2.33 -18.98
C ALA A 84 -4.52 -3.41 -17.90
N ALA A 85 -5.65 -3.94 -17.39
CA ALA A 85 -5.66 -5.06 -16.45
C ALA A 85 -5.02 -6.30 -17.06
N LEU A 86 -5.34 -6.62 -18.31
CA LEU A 86 -4.76 -7.76 -19.03
C LEU A 86 -3.25 -7.58 -19.25
N GLY A 87 -2.82 -6.38 -19.66
CA GLY A 87 -1.40 -6.05 -19.82
C GLY A 87 -0.61 -6.21 -18.53
N LEU A 88 -1.14 -5.71 -17.41
CA LEU A 88 -0.51 -5.86 -16.10
C LEU A 88 -0.50 -7.32 -15.62
N THR A 89 -1.55 -8.09 -15.91
CA THR A 89 -1.61 -9.54 -15.63
C THR A 89 -0.47 -10.27 -16.33
N ILE A 90 -0.22 -9.99 -17.61
CA ILE A 90 0.87 -10.61 -18.36
C ILE A 90 2.23 -10.23 -17.76
N ILE A 91 2.45 -8.95 -17.48
CA ILE A 91 3.72 -8.45 -16.91
C ILE A 91 4.01 -9.11 -15.56
N PHE A 92 3.05 -9.09 -14.64
CA PHE A 92 3.21 -9.69 -13.31
C PHE A 92 3.21 -11.22 -13.34
N GLY A 93 2.56 -11.84 -14.32
CA GLY A 93 2.65 -13.28 -14.58
C GLY A 93 4.08 -13.69 -14.96
N VAL A 94 4.69 -12.98 -15.92
CA VAL A 94 6.10 -13.20 -16.31
C VAL A 94 7.04 -12.98 -15.12
N LEU A 95 6.86 -11.89 -14.35
CA LEU A 95 7.66 -11.62 -13.15
C LEU A 95 7.54 -12.74 -12.12
N THR A 96 6.32 -13.24 -11.89
CA THR A 96 6.06 -14.35 -10.95
C THR A 96 6.75 -15.63 -11.41
N ILE A 97 6.70 -15.97 -12.71
CA ILE A 97 7.41 -17.14 -13.27
C ILE A 97 8.91 -16.98 -13.09
N VAL A 98 9.48 -15.82 -13.44
CA VAL A 98 10.91 -15.54 -13.29
C VAL A 98 11.35 -15.66 -11.83
N HIS A 99 10.60 -15.08 -10.89
CA HIS A 99 10.90 -15.15 -9.46
C HIS A 99 10.66 -16.54 -8.86
N THR A 100 9.72 -17.32 -9.40
CA THR A 100 9.52 -18.72 -9.01
C THR A 100 10.73 -19.55 -9.43
N GLY A 101 11.18 -19.41 -10.67
CA GLY A 101 12.40 -20.07 -11.15
C GLY A 101 13.62 -19.68 -10.32
N GLN A 102 13.73 -18.41 -9.93
CA GLN A 102 14.77 -17.94 -9.01
C GLN A 102 14.64 -18.56 -7.61
N ALA A 103 13.43 -18.61 -7.03
CA ALA A 103 13.23 -19.21 -5.71
C ALA A 103 13.61 -20.70 -5.69
N ILE A 104 13.24 -21.45 -6.74
CA ILE A 104 13.60 -22.86 -6.91
C ILE A 104 15.10 -23.03 -7.13
N TYR A 105 15.72 -22.22 -7.99
CA TYR A 105 17.14 -22.37 -8.33
C TYR A 105 18.08 -22.00 -7.17
N TYR A 106 17.76 -20.94 -6.42
CA TYR A 106 18.65 -20.42 -5.38
C TYR A 106 18.30 -20.96 -3.98
N LEU A 107 17.10 -21.51 -3.77
CA LEU A 107 16.62 -22.07 -2.49
C LEU A 107 16.89 -21.14 -1.31
N LYS A 108 16.79 -19.82 -1.53
CA LYS A 108 17.09 -18.82 -0.51
C LYS A 108 15.80 -18.29 0.10
N PRO A 109 15.62 -18.42 1.43
CA PRO A 109 14.35 -18.04 2.05
C PRO A 109 14.06 -16.54 2.01
N TYR A 110 15.07 -15.70 1.80
CA TYR A 110 14.86 -14.25 1.71
C TYR A 110 14.19 -13.81 0.40
N THR A 111 14.12 -14.66 -0.65
CA THR A 111 13.45 -14.30 -1.91
C THR A 111 11.94 -14.57 -1.88
N TYR A 112 11.44 -15.33 -0.90
CA TYR A 112 10.01 -15.64 -0.79
C TYR A 112 9.12 -14.40 -0.73
N PRO A 113 9.40 -13.35 0.08
CA PRO A 113 8.54 -12.18 0.12
C PRO A 113 8.45 -11.44 -1.22
N LEU A 114 9.53 -11.40 -2.01
CA LEU A 114 9.49 -10.81 -3.35
C LEU A 114 8.59 -11.61 -4.29
N LEU A 115 8.70 -12.95 -4.27
CA LEU A 115 7.82 -13.84 -5.04
C LEU A 115 6.36 -13.68 -4.61
N THR A 116 6.10 -13.63 -3.31
CA THR A 116 4.76 -13.45 -2.76
C THR A 116 4.15 -12.11 -3.17
N SER A 117 4.94 -11.02 -3.20
CA SER A 117 4.50 -9.71 -3.70
C SER A 117 4.06 -9.77 -5.16
N THR A 118 4.88 -10.35 -6.05
CA THR A 118 4.51 -10.46 -7.47
C THR A 118 3.33 -11.39 -7.70
N LEU A 119 3.21 -12.46 -6.91
CA LEU A 119 2.10 -13.41 -6.97
C LEU A 119 0.76 -12.76 -6.60
N TRP A 120 0.72 -12.00 -5.49
CA TRP A 120 -0.51 -11.31 -5.10
C TRP A 120 -0.92 -10.25 -6.13
N THR A 121 0.06 -9.54 -6.69
CA THR A 121 -0.21 -8.54 -7.75
C THR A 121 -0.74 -9.20 -9.02
N PHE A 122 -0.13 -10.31 -9.44
CA PHE A 122 -0.59 -11.11 -10.57
C PHE A 122 -2.04 -11.57 -10.36
N LEU A 123 -2.34 -12.14 -9.19
CA LEU A 123 -3.68 -12.64 -8.90
C LEU A 123 -4.71 -11.50 -8.87
N SER A 124 -4.34 -10.32 -8.35
CA SER A 124 -5.22 -9.13 -8.36
C SER A 124 -5.65 -8.76 -9.79
N PHE A 125 -4.69 -8.57 -10.69
CA PHE A 125 -4.99 -8.18 -12.07
C PHE A 125 -5.64 -9.30 -12.88
N LEU A 126 -5.30 -10.57 -12.59
CA LEU A 126 -5.95 -11.71 -13.20
C LEU A 126 -7.45 -11.71 -12.89
N LEU A 127 -7.82 -11.48 -11.62
CA LEU A 127 -9.22 -11.40 -11.20
C LEU A 127 -9.96 -10.23 -11.87
N LEU A 128 -9.29 -9.08 -12.08
CA LEU A 128 -9.84 -7.93 -12.81
C LEU A 128 -10.01 -8.17 -14.30
N SER A 129 -9.23 -9.08 -14.87
CA SER A 129 -9.23 -9.38 -16.31
C SER A 129 -10.23 -10.46 -16.72
N LEU A 130 -11.01 -11.01 -15.78
CA LEU A 130 -12.00 -12.03 -16.09
C LEU A 130 -13.25 -11.41 -16.74
N PRO A 131 -13.70 -11.91 -17.90
CA PRO A 131 -14.98 -11.52 -18.48
C PRO A 131 -16.09 -12.17 -17.63
N HIS A 132 -16.92 -11.38 -16.96
CA HIS A 132 -17.98 -11.80 -16.02
C HIS A 132 -17.50 -12.21 -14.61
N PRO A 133 -16.83 -11.31 -13.88
CA PRO A 133 -16.41 -11.61 -12.52
C PRO A 133 -17.62 -11.71 -11.57
N HIS A 134 -17.58 -12.67 -10.65
CA HIS A 134 -18.50 -12.68 -9.50
C HIS A 134 -18.37 -11.34 -8.75
N PRO A 135 -19.45 -10.76 -8.18
CA PRO A 135 -19.41 -9.45 -7.53
C PRO A 135 -18.39 -9.29 -6.39
N LEU A 136 -17.89 -10.41 -5.86
CA LEU A 136 -16.87 -10.42 -4.80
C LEU A 136 -15.42 -10.35 -5.34
N LEU A 137 -15.19 -10.62 -6.62
CA LEU A 137 -13.84 -10.64 -7.19
C LEU A 137 -13.16 -9.26 -7.26
N PRO A 138 -13.87 -8.14 -7.56
CA PRO A 138 -13.25 -6.82 -7.48
C PRO A 138 -12.78 -6.46 -6.08
N LEU A 139 -13.56 -6.83 -5.05
CA LEU A 139 -13.19 -6.64 -3.65
C LEU A 139 -11.95 -7.48 -3.29
N LEU A 140 -11.94 -8.76 -3.68
CA LEU A 140 -10.81 -9.65 -3.45
C LEU A 140 -9.55 -9.13 -4.14
N SER A 141 -9.65 -8.72 -5.41
CA SER A 141 -8.54 -8.12 -6.15
C SER A 141 -7.97 -6.89 -5.44
N THR A 142 -8.85 -5.99 -4.98
CA THR A 142 -8.41 -4.79 -4.27
C THR A 142 -7.64 -5.14 -3.01
N ASN A 143 -8.13 -6.12 -2.22
CA ASN A 143 -7.45 -6.58 -1.01
C ASN A 143 -6.09 -7.22 -1.33
N LEU A 144 -6.01 -8.04 -2.38
CA LEU A 144 -4.76 -8.65 -2.84
C LEU A 144 -3.74 -7.59 -3.28
N LEU A 145 -4.20 -6.54 -3.95
CA LEU A 145 -3.36 -5.44 -4.40
C LEU A 145 -2.81 -4.61 -3.23
N LEU A 146 -3.62 -4.42 -2.18
CA LEU A 146 -3.20 -3.74 -0.94
C LEU A 146 -2.21 -4.58 -0.12
N ILE A 147 -2.33 -5.91 -0.14
CA ILE A 147 -1.42 -6.82 0.57
C ILE A 147 -0.07 -6.93 -0.15
N SER A 148 -0.04 -6.84 -1.48
CA SER A 148 1.19 -6.94 -2.28
C SER A 148 2.40 -6.10 -1.80
N PRO A 149 2.28 -4.78 -1.57
CA PRO A 149 3.41 -3.94 -1.14
C PRO A 149 3.98 -4.32 0.24
N LEU A 150 3.19 -4.96 1.12
CA LEU A 150 3.64 -5.42 2.44
C LEU A 150 4.77 -6.44 2.34
N TRP A 151 4.70 -7.28 1.31
CA TRP A 151 5.71 -8.31 1.08
C TRP A 151 6.98 -7.73 0.48
N LEU A 152 6.85 -6.69 -0.36
CA LEU A 152 7.99 -5.98 -0.94
C LEU A 152 8.77 -5.21 0.13
N THR A 153 8.10 -4.54 1.07
CA THR A 153 8.76 -3.86 2.20
C THR A 153 9.47 -4.86 3.11
N THR A 154 8.85 -6.02 3.38
CA THR A 154 9.45 -7.12 4.14
C THR A 154 10.71 -7.66 3.44
N TYR A 155 10.67 -7.84 2.11
CA TYR A 155 11.84 -8.22 1.32
C TYR A 155 13.01 -7.26 1.52
N LEU A 156 12.76 -5.94 1.45
CA LEU A 156 13.81 -4.94 1.66
C LEU A 156 14.47 -5.11 3.04
N HIS A 157 13.68 -5.23 4.11
CA HIS A 157 14.24 -5.38 5.45
C HIS A 157 15.07 -6.67 5.61
N LEU A 158 14.69 -7.76 4.93
CA LEU A 158 15.46 -9.01 4.90
C LEU A 158 16.71 -8.95 4.01
N LEU A 159 16.71 -8.05 3.01
CA LEU A 159 17.83 -7.84 2.11
C LEU A 159 19.05 -7.27 2.86
N LEU A 160 18.86 -6.31 3.77
CA LEU A 160 19.97 -5.67 4.51
C LEU A 160 20.84 -6.66 5.30
N PRO A 161 20.29 -7.55 6.15
CA PRO A 161 21.07 -8.60 6.81
C PRO A 161 21.83 -9.48 5.81
N HIS A 162 21.23 -9.77 4.66
CA HIS A 162 21.87 -10.59 3.64
C HIS A 162 23.06 -9.87 3.00
N LEU A 163 22.91 -8.61 2.60
CA LEU A 163 24.00 -7.79 2.09
C LEU A 163 25.12 -7.65 3.14
N THR A 164 24.75 -7.50 4.42
CA THR A 164 25.70 -7.47 5.54
C THR A 164 26.50 -8.76 5.62
N THR A 165 25.84 -9.94 5.59
CA THR A 165 26.56 -11.22 5.59
C THR A 165 27.46 -11.41 4.37
N HIS A 166 27.08 -10.83 3.23
CA HIS A 166 27.81 -11.04 1.99
C HIS A 166 29.05 -10.14 1.88
N PHE A 167 28.89 -8.84 2.19
CA PHE A 167 29.94 -7.85 1.97
C PHE A 167 30.83 -7.63 3.19
N LEU A 168 30.31 -7.68 4.41
CA LEU A 168 31.12 -7.44 5.61
C LEU A 168 31.73 -8.76 6.12
N PRO A 169 33.06 -8.80 6.35
CA PRO A 169 33.73 -9.99 6.87
C PRO A 169 33.31 -10.31 8.31
N THR A 170 32.92 -9.30 9.08
CA THR A 170 32.42 -9.45 10.46
C THR A 170 31.00 -9.99 10.54
N HIS A 171 30.27 -10.03 9.41
CA HIS A 171 28.84 -10.35 9.34
C HIS A 171 27.97 -9.54 10.32
N SER A 172 28.42 -8.33 10.69
CA SER A 172 27.75 -7.44 11.64
C SER A 172 27.75 -6.01 11.11
N LEU A 173 26.71 -5.25 11.46
CA LEU A 173 26.56 -3.84 11.11
C LEU A 173 26.15 -3.08 12.39
N LEU A 174 26.85 -1.98 12.72
CA LEU A 174 26.67 -1.28 14.01
C LEU A 174 26.76 -2.21 15.23
N SER A 175 27.70 -3.16 15.22
CA SER A 175 27.86 -4.21 16.24
C SER A 175 26.70 -5.22 16.34
N LEU A 176 25.63 -5.06 15.54
CA LEU A 176 24.54 -6.03 15.46
C LEU A 176 24.87 -7.10 14.43
N ARG A 177 24.91 -8.37 14.85
CA ARG A 177 25.13 -9.49 13.93
C ARG A 177 23.95 -9.62 12.96
N ALA A 178 24.22 -10.06 11.73
CA ALA A 178 23.18 -10.21 10.71
C ALA A 178 21.97 -11.08 11.11
N PRO A 179 22.10 -12.17 11.89
CA PRO A 179 20.93 -12.89 12.40
C PRO A 179 20.03 -12.03 13.29
N VAL A 180 20.62 -11.17 14.11
CA VAL A 180 19.87 -10.23 14.97
C VAL A 180 19.15 -9.18 14.13
N LEU A 181 19.84 -8.61 13.13
CA LEU A 181 19.21 -7.67 12.19
C LEU A 181 18.03 -8.30 11.45
N ARG A 182 18.13 -9.58 11.09
CA ARG A 182 17.04 -10.33 10.45
C ARG A 182 15.85 -10.51 11.39
N VAL A 183 16.09 -10.91 12.64
CA VAL A 183 15.03 -11.07 13.63
C VAL A 183 14.36 -9.73 13.93
N LEU A 184 15.13 -8.67 14.14
CA LEU A 184 14.62 -7.33 14.41
C LEU A 184 13.76 -6.82 13.24
N SER A 185 14.22 -7.06 12.01
CA SER A 185 13.45 -6.76 10.80
C SER A 185 12.09 -7.46 10.80
N LEU A 186 12.04 -8.76 11.12
CA LEU A 186 10.79 -9.53 11.14
C LEU A 186 9.86 -9.10 12.28
N ILE A 187 10.39 -8.85 13.47
CA ILE A 187 9.64 -8.36 14.62
C ILE A 187 9.02 -7.00 14.32
N PHE A 188 9.68 -6.18 13.51
CA PHE A 188 9.12 -4.90 13.07
C PHE A 188 8.09 -5.09 11.94
N THR A 189 8.43 -5.81 10.87
CA THR A 189 7.58 -5.84 9.66
C THR A 189 6.31 -6.66 9.82
N LEU A 190 6.33 -7.78 10.57
CA LEU A 190 5.16 -8.65 10.69
C LEU A 190 3.97 -8.00 11.42
N PRO A 191 4.15 -7.34 12.58
CA PRO A 191 3.05 -6.63 13.24
C PRO A 191 2.50 -5.48 12.40
N VAL A 192 3.38 -4.74 11.71
CA VAL A 192 3.01 -3.63 10.84
C VAL A 192 2.19 -4.11 9.63
N ALA A 193 2.58 -5.23 9.03
CA ALA A 193 1.79 -5.87 7.98
C ALA A 193 0.45 -6.39 8.53
N GLY A 194 0.46 -6.98 9.74
CA GLY A 194 -0.75 -7.45 10.42
C GLY A 194 -1.76 -6.32 10.65
N LEU A 195 -1.30 -5.14 11.07
CA LEU A 195 -2.15 -3.96 11.25
C LEU A 195 -2.86 -3.55 9.94
N GLN A 196 -2.15 -3.61 8.81
CA GLN A 196 -2.70 -3.29 7.50
C GLN A 196 -3.70 -4.35 7.04
N VAL A 197 -3.39 -5.64 7.23
CA VAL A 197 -4.31 -6.73 6.92
C VAL A 197 -5.59 -6.62 7.74
N VAL A 198 -5.49 -6.36 9.05
CA VAL A 198 -6.67 -6.13 9.90
C VAL A 198 -7.45 -4.91 9.43
N GLY A 199 -6.76 -3.83 9.05
CA GLY A 199 -7.40 -2.64 8.47
C GLY A 199 -8.19 -2.94 7.20
N VAL A 200 -7.61 -3.71 6.28
CA VAL A 200 -8.26 -4.15 5.04
C VAL A 200 -9.48 -5.04 5.33
N MET A 201 -9.36 -5.98 6.27
CA MET A 201 -10.44 -6.92 6.62
C MET A 201 -11.61 -6.23 7.35
N ARG A 202 -11.35 -5.16 8.11
CA ARG A 202 -12.38 -4.33 8.77
C ARG A 202 -13.11 -3.40 7.79
N GLY A 203 -12.64 -3.29 6.55
CA GLY A 203 -13.28 -2.52 5.49
C GLY A 203 -13.32 -1.02 5.76
N VAL A 204 -14.36 -0.35 5.24
CA VAL A 204 -14.50 1.11 5.19
C VAL A 204 -14.89 1.74 6.53
N GLU A 205 -15.04 0.93 7.59
CA GLU A 205 -15.27 1.45 8.93
C GLU A 205 -14.14 2.41 9.33
N ASN A 206 -14.48 3.47 10.07
CA ASN A 206 -13.50 4.47 10.53
C ASN A 206 -12.29 3.81 11.21
N HIS A 207 -12.53 2.74 11.97
CA HIS A 207 -11.46 2.00 12.63
C HIS A 207 -10.55 1.23 11.63
N GLY A 208 -11.12 0.57 10.62
CA GLY A 208 -10.34 -0.16 9.60
C GLY A 208 -9.42 0.75 8.80
N ARG A 209 -9.93 1.92 8.39
CA ARG A 209 -9.16 2.95 7.68
C ARG A 209 -7.99 3.48 8.53
N ILE A 210 -8.22 3.74 9.81
CA ILE A 210 -7.18 4.21 10.74
C ILE A 210 -6.08 3.14 10.92
N LEU A 211 -6.45 1.87 11.13
CA LEU A 211 -5.47 0.79 11.30
C LEU A 211 -4.62 0.61 10.03
N PHE A 212 -5.25 0.62 8.86
CA PHE A 212 -4.53 0.55 7.59
C PHE A 212 -3.56 1.73 7.43
N ALA A 213 -4.04 2.97 7.62
CA ALA A 213 -3.21 4.16 7.50
C ALA A 213 -2.04 4.17 8.50
N LEU A 214 -2.27 3.79 9.76
CA LEU A 214 -1.25 3.69 10.80
C LEU A 214 -0.17 2.67 10.39
N GLY A 215 -0.59 1.53 9.85
CA GLY A 215 0.34 0.52 9.36
C GLY A 215 1.19 1.00 8.18
N VAL A 216 0.58 1.69 7.20
CA VAL A 216 1.33 2.29 6.09
C VAL A 216 2.34 3.33 6.59
N MET A 217 1.96 4.21 7.52
CA MET A 217 2.85 5.20 8.13
C MET A 217 4.04 4.54 8.83
N LEU A 218 3.77 3.55 9.69
CA LEU A 218 4.80 2.84 10.44
C LEU A 218 5.73 2.08 9.48
N GLN A 219 5.18 1.50 8.40
CA GLN A 219 5.97 0.87 7.35
C GLN A 219 6.92 1.86 6.66
N GLY A 220 6.44 3.09 6.38
CA GLY A 220 7.24 4.18 5.84
C GLY A 220 8.43 4.55 6.73
N VAL A 221 8.21 4.64 8.05
CA VAL A 221 9.29 4.82 9.03
C VAL A 221 10.31 3.68 8.97
N GLY A 222 9.83 2.43 8.86
CA GLY A 222 10.71 1.27 8.69
C GLY A 222 11.59 1.37 7.44
N VAL A 223 11.03 1.80 6.31
CA VAL A 223 11.78 2.01 5.07
C VAL A 223 12.85 3.11 5.25
N LEU A 224 12.55 4.20 5.97
CA LEU A 224 13.55 5.23 6.28
C LEU A 224 14.70 4.68 7.15
N ILE A 225 14.39 3.86 8.16
CA ILE A 225 15.40 3.17 8.98
C ILE A 225 16.25 2.25 8.09
N PHE A 226 15.63 1.50 7.19
CA PHE A 226 16.33 0.64 6.23
C PHE A 226 17.28 1.46 5.34
N ILE A 227 16.85 2.59 4.78
CA ILE A 227 17.70 3.48 3.97
C ILE A 227 18.89 3.98 4.79
N GLY A 228 18.66 4.41 6.04
CA GLY A 228 19.72 4.84 6.94
C GLY A 228 20.75 3.74 7.20
N MET A 229 20.28 2.53 7.51
CA MET A 229 21.15 1.36 7.73
C MET A 229 21.90 0.94 6.47
N LEU A 230 21.27 1.05 5.30
CA LEU A 230 21.93 0.82 4.00
C LEU A 230 23.04 1.85 3.75
N GLY A 231 22.88 3.08 4.24
CA GLY A 231 23.93 4.11 4.25
C GLY A 231 25.09 3.79 5.17
N VAL A 232 24.83 3.21 6.34
CA VAL A 232 25.92 2.71 7.21
C VAL A 232 26.67 1.58 6.51
N LEU A 233 25.94 0.64 5.88
CA LEU A 233 26.54 -0.44 5.11
C LEU A 233 27.41 0.09 3.95
N ASP A 234 26.92 1.06 3.19
CA ASP A 234 27.66 1.71 2.11
C ASP A 234 28.98 2.31 2.62
N ARG A 235 28.93 3.06 3.73
CA ARG A 235 30.12 3.67 4.33
C ARG A 235 31.13 2.61 4.78
N GLU A 236 30.69 1.55 5.45
CA GLU A 236 31.59 0.51 5.95
C GLU A 236 32.24 -0.29 4.81
N VAL A 237 31.48 -0.63 3.77
CA VAL A 237 32.04 -1.33 2.59
C VAL A 237 33.06 -0.45 1.85
N ARG A 238 32.78 0.86 1.71
CA ARG A 238 33.76 1.81 1.12
C ARG A 238 35.02 1.93 1.95
N ARG A 239 34.91 1.95 3.28
CA ARG A 239 36.06 1.97 4.19
C ARG A 239 36.93 0.73 3.97
N LEU A 240 36.32 -0.45 3.89
CA LEU A 240 37.03 -1.71 3.62
C LEU A 240 37.65 -1.76 2.21
N GLU A 241 36.99 -1.17 1.21
CA GLU A 241 37.52 -1.03 -0.16
C GLU A 241 38.76 -0.11 -0.16
N SER A 242 38.70 1.04 0.50
CA SER A 242 39.83 1.97 0.62
C SER A 242 41.02 1.40 1.39
N GLY A 243 40.76 0.55 2.40
CA GLY A 243 41.79 -0.13 3.18
C GLY A 243 42.39 -1.36 2.51
N GLY A 244 41.95 -1.73 1.30
CA GLY A 244 42.46 -2.91 0.58
C GLY A 244 42.08 -4.26 1.21
N VAL A 245 41.24 -4.26 2.25
CA VAL A 245 40.80 -5.46 2.98
C VAL A 245 39.65 -6.18 2.24
N LEU A 246 38.96 -5.48 1.34
CA LEU A 246 37.89 -6.07 0.55
C LEU A 246 38.45 -7.08 -0.46
N GLU A 247 38.09 -8.35 -0.30
CA GLU A 247 38.49 -9.40 -1.24
C GLU A 247 38.17 -9.02 -2.69
N ARG A 248 39.14 -9.25 -3.58
CA ARG A 248 39.09 -8.89 -5.01
C ARG A 248 37.88 -9.47 -5.76
N GLY A 249 37.18 -10.47 -5.19
CA GLY A 249 35.95 -11.08 -5.70
C GLY A 249 34.63 -10.42 -5.30
N LYS A 250 34.62 -9.44 -4.37
CA LYS A 250 33.39 -8.77 -3.88
C LYS A 250 33.10 -7.42 -4.56
N LYS A 251 33.67 -7.18 -5.75
CA LYS A 251 33.58 -5.90 -6.50
C LYS A 251 32.19 -5.48 -6.98
N GLY A 252 31.15 -6.29 -6.78
CA GLY A 252 29.79 -5.98 -7.19
C GLY A 252 28.92 -5.28 -6.15
N TRP A 253 29.49 -4.91 -4.99
CA TRP A 253 28.73 -4.39 -3.85
C TRP A 253 27.92 -3.14 -4.16
N ARG A 254 28.45 -2.25 -5.02
CA ARG A 254 27.75 -1.04 -5.48
C ARG A 254 26.41 -1.40 -6.08
N ARG A 255 26.38 -2.32 -7.04
CA ARG A 255 25.12 -2.69 -7.70
C ARG A 255 24.06 -3.19 -6.70
N GLY A 256 24.44 -3.94 -5.67
CA GLY A 256 23.50 -4.41 -4.63
C GLY A 256 23.00 -3.31 -3.69
N VAL A 257 23.87 -2.39 -3.29
CA VAL A 257 23.49 -1.26 -2.43
C VAL A 257 22.63 -0.25 -3.20
N TRP A 258 23.02 0.11 -4.43
CA TRP A 258 22.30 1.07 -5.28
C TRP A 258 20.90 0.58 -5.69
N THR A 259 20.76 -0.70 -5.98
CA THR A 259 19.44 -1.30 -6.23
C THR A 259 18.60 -1.35 -4.97
N GLY A 260 19.21 -1.62 -3.80
CA GLY A 260 18.53 -1.47 -2.50
C GLY A 260 18.00 -0.05 -2.28
N TYR A 261 18.80 0.98 -2.56
CA TYR A 261 18.37 2.38 -2.49
C TYR A 261 17.24 2.70 -3.49
N GLY A 262 17.39 2.29 -4.74
CA GLY A 262 16.39 2.56 -5.77
C GLY A 262 15.05 1.90 -5.44
N SER A 263 15.07 0.62 -5.04
CA SER A 263 13.86 -0.09 -4.61
C SER A 263 13.24 0.53 -3.35
N ALA A 264 14.06 0.89 -2.35
CA ALA A 264 13.57 1.55 -1.14
C ALA A 264 12.98 2.94 -1.40
N GLY A 265 13.63 3.74 -2.24
CA GLY A 265 13.12 5.06 -2.65
C GLY A 265 11.79 4.94 -3.40
N MET A 266 11.64 3.94 -4.27
CA MET A 266 10.41 3.71 -5.02
C MET A 266 9.28 3.25 -4.08
N VAL A 267 9.56 2.35 -3.14
CA VAL A 267 8.61 1.97 -2.09
C VAL A 267 8.25 3.17 -1.20
N LEU A 268 9.21 4.02 -0.87
CA LEU A 268 8.99 5.23 -0.07
C LEU A 268 8.03 6.19 -0.79
N VAL A 269 8.25 6.43 -2.09
CA VAL A 269 7.34 7.26 -2.92
C VAL A 269 5.93 6.68 -2.86
N GLY A 270 5.75 5.37 -3.07
CA GLY A 270 4.43 4.74 -2.99
C GLY A 270 3.80 4.82 -1.59
N ALA A 271 4.59 4.58 -0.54
CA ALA A 271 4.13 4.57 0.85
C ALA A 271 3.76 5.97 1.37
N PHE A 272 4.38 7.04 0.87
CA PHE A 272 4.08 8.41 1.30
C PHE A 272 3.05 9.08 0.39
N PHE A 273 3.10 8.87 -0.93
CA PHE A 273 2.18 9.51 -1.87
C PHE A 273 0.72 9.17 -1.59
N PHE A 274 0.41 7.88 -1.36
CA PHE A 274 -0.97 7.41 -1.14
C PHE A 274 -1.64 7.96 0.10
N PRO A 275 -1.07 7.77 1.31
CA PRO A 275 -1.70 8.26 2.51
C PRO A 275 -1.57 9.78 2.67
N LEU A 276 -0.55 10.44 2.09
CA LEU A 276 -0.50 11.91 2.08
C LEU A 276 -1.63 12.49 1.23
N MET A 277 -1.89 11.92 0.04
CA MET A 277 -3.02 12.31 -0.81
C MET A 277 -4.35 12.02 -0.12
N PHE A 278 -4.49 10.87 0.53
CA PHE A 278 -5.70 10.50 1.27
C PHE A 278 -5.93 11.41 2.50
N LEU A 279 -4.87 11.76 3.24
CA LEU A 279 -4.92 12.69 4.36
C LEU A 279 -5.28 14.10 3.89
N LEU A 280 -4.65 14.59 2.81
CA LEU A 280 -4.97 15.88 2.20
C LEU A 280 -6.42 15.95 1.74
N LEU A 281 -6.92 14.89 1.10
CA LEU A 281 -8.32 14.81 0.67
C LEU A 281 -9.27 14.80 1.88
N SER A 282 -8.94 14.04 2.92
CA SER A 282 -9.73 13.99 4.17
C SER A 282 -9.76 15.35 4.87
N LEU A 283 -8.64 16.07 4.91
CA LEU A 283 -8.56 17.42 5.48
C LEU A 283 -9.30 18.47 4.64
N LEU A 284 -9.27 18.34 3.31
CA LEU A 284 -10.04 19.21 2.41
C LEU A 284 -11.55 19.01 2.59
N LEU A 285 -12.00 17.76 2.69
CA LEU A 285 -13.41 17.43 2.94
C LEU A 285 -13.86 17.93 4.32
N LEU A 286 -13.02 17.78 5.35
CA LEU A 286 -13.31 18.32 6.68
C LEU A 286 -13.41 19.87 6.66
N GLY A 287 -12.57 20.53 5.87
CA GLY A 287 -12.61 21.98 5.69
C GLY A 287 -13.90 22.48 5.02
N GLU A 288 -14.48 21.68 4.12
CA GLU A 288 -15.74 22.00 3.44
C GLU A 288 -16.96 21.81 4.37
N GLU A 289 -16.93 20.80 5.23
CA GLU A 289 -17.95 20.54 6.24
C GLU A 289 -18.00 21.63 7.34
N ILE A 290 -16.84 22.19 7.71
CA ILE A 290 -16.77 23.32 8.65
C ILE A 290 -17.31 24.61 8.01
N ASN A 291 -17.00 24.85 6.73
CA ASN A 291 -17.45 26.06 6.02
C ASN A 291 -18.97 26.06 5.75
N THR A 292 -19.56 24.88 5.56
CA THR A 292 -21.03 24.74 5.40
C THR A 292 -21.76 24.93 6.72
N ASN A 293 -21.30 24.30 7.82
CA ASN A 293 -21.89 24.51 9.15
C ASN A 293 -21.84 25.98 9.62
N GLN A 294 -20.82 26.74 9.22
CA GLN A 294 -20.71 28.16 9.60
C GLN A 294 -21.67 29.07 8.82
N LYS A 295 -22.18 28.64 7.66
CA LYS A 295 -23.18 29.41 6.89
C LYS A 295 -24.61 29.20 7.39
N ASP A 296 -24.87 28.12 8.12
CA ASP A 296 -26.22 27.76 8.61
C ASP A 296 -26.53 28.31 10.02
N HIS A 297 -25.59 29.02 10.65
CA HIS A 297 -25.88 29.80 11.86
C HIS A 297 -26.45 31.18 11.48
N PRO A 298 -27.76 31.43 11.66
CA PRO A 298 -28.32 32.75 11.40
C PRO A 298 -27.67 33.79 12.34
N PRO A 299 -27.45 35.03 11.88
CA PRO A 299 -26.89 36.08 12.70
C PRO A 299 -27.74 36.25 13.97
N ILE A 300 -27.09 36.17 15.13
CA ILE A 300 -27.73 36.39 16.43
C ILE A 300 -28.43 37.76 16.37
N PRO A 301 -29.75 37.82 16.58
CA PRO A 301 -30.46 39.09 16.58
C PRO A 301 -29.89 39.97 17.68
N SER A 302 -29.36 41.14 17.28
CA SER A 302 -28.86 42.16 18.19
C SER A 302 -30.02 42.72 19.00
N HIS A 303 -30.34 42.09 20.13
CA HIS A 303 -31.24 42.67 21.12
C HIS A 303 -30.54 43.88 21.75
N SER A 304 -30.77 45.05 21.14
CA SER A 304 -30.48 46.33 21.76
C SER A 304 -31.51 46.54 22.88
N PRO A 305 -31.12 46.75 24.14
CA PRO A 305 -32.08 47.01 25.21
C PRO A 305 -32.81 48.34 24.96
N PRO A 306 -34.12 48.43 25.23
CA PRO A 306 -34.90 49.62 24.99
C PRO A 306 -34.43 50.76 25.91
N LEU A 307 -34.03 51.89 25.31
CA LEU A 307 -33.77 53.14 26.00
C LEU A 307 -35.07 53.63 26.66
N THR A 308 -35.08 53.63 27.98
CA THR A 308 -36.12 54.25 28.81
C THR A 308 -36.16 55.76 28.52
N GLN A 309 -37.19 56.21 27.79
CA GLN A 309 -37.54 57.63 27.71
C GLN A 309 -38.14 58.07 29.05
N HIS A 310 -37.31 58.70 29.88
CA HIS A 310 -37.76 59.45 31.04
C HIS A 310 -38.34 60.79 30.57
N ASN A 311 -39.66 60.86 30.45
CA ASN A 311 -40.37 62.13 30.24
C ASN A 311 -40.33 62.94 31.54
N ALA A 312 -39.85 64.18 31.43
CA ALA A 312 -39.98 65.22 32.44
C ALA A 312 -41.25 66.03 32.16
N LYS A 313 -42.12 66.13 33.17
CA LYS A 313 -43.06 67.23 33.39
C LYS A 313 -43.20 67.41 34.89
#